data_AF-A0A1Q7QVT5-F1
#
_entry.id   AF-A0A1Q7QVT5-F1
#
_cell.length_a   1.000
_cell.length_b   1.000
_cell.length_c   1.000
_cell.angle_alpha   90.00
_cell.angle_beta   90.00
_cell.angle_gamma   90.00
#
_symmetry.space_group_name_H-M   'P 1'
#
loop_
_entity.id
_entity.type
_entity.pdbx_description
1 polymer ?
#
loop_
_entity_poly.entity_id
_entity_poly.type
_entity_poly.pdbx_seq_one_letter_code
_entity_poly.pdbx_strand_id
1 'polypeptide(L)'
;MITITDQAATKLKELLETQEQPGQYLRLFIQPGGCEGFSYGMGFDAERRNDDQIFERGGVQVLVDANSLQYLSGAQIDYTKSTFGEGFTVRNPNAVSTCGCGHSFKTRHDAGQAEPCDEATAQTQTTQ
;
A
#
# COMPACT_ATOMS: atom_id res chain seq x y z
N MET A 1 -5.66 12.69 12.85
CA MET A 1 -7.01 12.25 12.42
C MET A 1 -6.86 11.53 11.09
N ILE A 2 -7.44 10.34 10.95
CA ILE A 2 -7.47 9.59 9.69
C ILE A 2 -8.72 10.02 8.92
N THR A 3 -8.58 10.26 7.62
CA THR A 3 -9.70 10.67 6.76
C THR A 3 -10.02 9.59 5.74
N ILE A 4 -11.28 9.23 5.60
CA ILE A 4 -11.75 8.25 4.61
C ILE A 4 -12.53 9.01 3.54
N THR A 5 -12.18 8.84 2.26
CA THR A 5 -12.93 9.45 1.16
C THR A 5 -14.29 8.77 0.96
N ASP A 6 -15.23 9.49 0.34
CA ASP A 6 -16.58 8.98 0.10
C ASP A 6 -16.58 7.71 -0.78
N GLN A 7 -15.67 7.66 -1.77
CA GLN A 7 -15.49 6.49 -2.62
C GLN A 7 -15.02 5.27 -1.82
N ALA A 8 -14.04 5.45 -0.93
CA ALA A 8 -13.57 4.38 -0.07
C ALA A 8 -14.66 3.91 0.90
N ALA A 9 -15.40 4.83 1.51
CA ALA A 9 -16.51 4.50 2.41
C ALA A 9 -17.61 3.70 1.69
N THR A 10 -17.99 4.12 0.47
CA THR A 10 -19.00 3.44 -0.35
C THR A 10 -18.56 2.02 -0.68
N LYS A 11 -17.33 1.84 -1.18
CA LYS A 11 -16.82 0.51 -1.54
C LYS A 11 -16.69 -0.41 -0.31
N LEU A 12 -16.25 0.13 0.82
CA LEU A 12 -16.18 -0.62 2.08
C LEU A 12 -17.56 -1.08 2.53
N LYS A 13 -18.57 -0.22 2.34
CA LYS A 13 -19.95 -0.56 2.67
C LYS A 13 -20.44 -1.71 1.78
N GLU A 14 -20.23 -1.62 0.47
CA GLU A 14 -20.59 -2.70 -0.46
C GLU A 14 -19.90 -4.03 -0.10
N LEU A 15 -18.62 -4.00 0.30
CA LEU A 15 -17.89 -5.19 0.73
C LEU A 15 -18.45 -5.80 2.02
N LEU A 16 -18.84 -4.97 2.99
CA LEU A 16 -19.48 -5.40 4.23
C LEU A 16 -20.89 -5.95 3.98
N GLU A 17 -21.63 -5.36 3.05
CA GLU A 17 -22.96 -5.83 2.64
C GLU A 17 -22.89 -7.16 1.85
N THR A 18 -21.79 -7.39 1.13
CA THR A 18 -21.54 -8.63 0.39
C THR A 18 -21.05 -9.76 1.31
N GLN A 19 -20.49 -9.43 2.48
CA GLN A 19 -20.04 -10.42 3.45
C GLN A 19 -21.23 -11.19 4.05
N GLU A 20 -21.09 -12.52 4.08
CA GLU A 20 -22.13 -13.44 4.56
C GLU A 20 -22.33 -13.33 6.09
N GLN A 21 -21.32 -12.81 6.80
CA GLN A 21 -21.36 -12.64 8.25
C GLN A 21 -21.53 -11.18 8.67
N PRO A 22 -22.69 -10.83 9.29
CA PRO A 22 -22.92 -9.51 9.85
C PRO A 22 -22.06 -9.30 11.10
N GLY A 23 -21.54 -8.09 11.28
CA GLY A 23 -20.81 -7.69 12.50
C GLY A 23 -19.29 -7.79 12.43
N GLN A 24 -18.71 -7.86 11.23
CA GLN A 24 -17.27 -7.72 11.04
C GLN A 24 -16.88 -6.25 10.88
N TYR A 25 -15.74 -5.89 11.44
CA TYR A 25 -15.13 -4.58 11.33
C TYR A 25 -13.97 -4.65 10.32
N LEU A 26 -13.76 -3.57 9.59
CA LEU A 26 -12.57 -3.47 8.75
C LEU A 26 -11.38 -3.07 9.63
N ARG A 27 -10.29 -3.82 9.61
CA ARG A 27 -9.05 -3.47 10.31
C ARG A 27 -7.98 -3.02 9.32
N LEU A 28 -7.39 -1.85 9.55
CA LEU A 28 -6.26 -1.34 8.78
C LEU A 28 -4.97 -1.49 9.59
N PHE A 29 -3.95 -2.06 8.96
CA PHE A 29 -2.64 -2.30 9.56
C PHE A 29 -1.54 -2.05 8.54
N ILE A 30 -0.31 -1.87 9.01
CA ILE A 30 0.85 -1.70 8.13
C ILE A 30 1.64 -3.00 8.08
N GLN A 31 1.97 -3.44 6.88
CA GLN A 31 2.80 -4.62 6.63
C GLN A 31 4.16 -4.19 6.09
N PRO A 32 5.26 -4.78 6.54
CA PRO A 32 6.55 -4.59 5.89
C PRO A 32 6.52 -5.23 4.49
N GLY A 33 6.76 -4.43 3.44
CA GLY A 33 6.73 -4.91 2.06
C GLY A 33 6.47 -3.78 1.04
N GLY A 34 7.06 -3.90 -0.16
CA GLY A 34 6.95 -2.91 -1.24
C GLY A 34 8.25 -2.12 -1.48
N CYS A 35 8.35 -1.44 -2.64
CA CYS A 35 9.50 -0.59 -3.00
C CYS A 35 9.71 0.58 -2.02
N GLU A 36 8.63 0.98 -1.32
CA GLU A 36 8.63 2.06 -0.33
C GLU A 36 8.86 1.55 1.11
N GLY A 37 9.19 0.27 1.29
CA GLY A 37 9.54 -0.34 2.58
C GLY A 37 8.35 -0.83 3.43
N PHE A 38 7.17 -0.19 3.29
CA PHE A 38 5.95 -0.57 3.99
C PHE A 38 4.73 -0.50 3.05
N SER A 39 3.80 -1.43 3.22
CA SER A 39 2.53 -1.52 2.52
C SER A 39 1.38 -1.45 3.52
N TYR A 40 0.23 -0.94 3.07
CA TYR A 40 -0.98 -0.90 3.88
C TYR A 40 -1.83 -2.15 3.62
N GLY A 41 -2.16 -2.87 4.68
CA GLY A 41 -2.99 -4.07 4.66
C GLY A 41 -4.35 -3.81 5.28
N MET A 42 -5.40 -4.37 4.69
CA MET A 42 -6.76 -4.37 5.25
C MET A 42 -7.21 -5.81 5.48
N GLY A 43 -7.88 -6.04 6.60
CA GLY A 43 -8.48 -7.31 6.94
C GLY A 43 -9.86 -7.11 7.54
N PHE A 44 -10.66 -8.17 7.58
CA PHE A 44 -11.91 -8.19 8.33
C PHE A 44 -11.67 -8.89 9.65
N ASP A 45 -12.14 -8.27 10.74
CA ASP A 45 -12.04 -8.84 12.08
C ASP A 45 -13.42 -8.77 12.75
N ALA A 46 -13.82 -9.86 13.42
CA ALA A 46 -15.09 -9.91 14.14
C ALA A 46 -14.99 -9.24 15.52
N GLU A 47 -13.78 -9.09 16.06
CA GLU A 47 -13.53 -8.50 17.37
C GLU A 47 -12.79 -7.17 17.27
N ARG A 48 -13.23 -6.24 18.12
CA ARG A 48 -12.49 -5.01 18.40
C ARG A 48 -11.59 -5.23 19.61
N ARG A 49 -10.34 -4.82 19.55
CA ARG A 49 -9.45 -4.83 20.72
C ARG A 49 -9.54 -3.49 21.45
N ASN A 50 -9.12 -3.46 22.71
CA ASN A 50 -9.24 -2.25 23.55
C ASN A 50 -8.30 -1.12 23.08
N ASP A 51 -7.18 -1.48 22.47
CA ASP A 51 -6.17 -0.56 21.93
C ASP A 51 -6.47 -0.09 20.48
N ASP A 52 -7.51 -0.64 19.84
CA ASP A 52 -7.87 -0.22 18.49
C ASP A 52 -8.68 1.08 18.53
N GLN A 53 -8.27 2.03 17.70
CA GLN A 53 -9.04 3.24 17.41
C GLN A 53 -10.12 2.95 16.37
N ILE A 54 -11.34 3.38 16.65
CA ILE A 54 -12.49 3.21 15.77
C ILE A 54 -12.73 4.50 14.98
N PHE A 55 -12.69 4.40 13.66
CA PHE A 55 -13.03 5.47 12.74
C PHE A 55 -14.30 5.10 12.00
N GLU A 56 -15.33 5.92 12.15
CA GLU A 56 -16.59 5.74 11.44
C GLU A 56 -16.70 6.76 10.30
N ARG A 57 -17.06 6.29 9.11
CA ARG A 57 -17.37 7.16 7.96
C ARG A 57 -18.48 6.55 7.12
N GLY A 58 -19.56 7.29 6.88
CA GLY A 58 -20.60 6.85 5.95
C GLY A 58 -21.29 5.54 6.32
N GLY A 59 -21.29 5.18 7.62
CA GLY A 59 -21.88 3.93 8.12
C GLY A 59 -20.95 2.72 8.10
N VAL A 60 -19.66 2.89 7.78
CA VAL A 60 -18.65 1.83 7.95
C VAL A 60 -17.71 2.15 9.11
N GLN A 61 -17.31 1.11 9.83
CA GLN A 61 -16.40 1.20 10.98
C GLN A 61 -15.05 0.57 10.61
N VAL A 62 -13.99 1.37 10.76
CA VAL A 62 -12.61 0.99 10.51
C VAL A 62 -11.83 1.00 11.82
N LEU A 63 -11.24 -0.13 12.18
CA LEU A 63 -10.37 -0.33 13.32
C LEU A 63 -8.92 -0.09 12.90
N VAL A 64 -8.18 0.64 13.73
CA VAL A 64 -6.74 0.89 13.53
C VAL A 64 -6.02 0.65 14.84
N ASP A 65 -5.05 -0.26 14.82
CA ASP A 65 -4.21 -0.54 15.98
C ASP A 65 -3.40 0.69 16.40
N ALA A 66 -3.23 0.94 17.70
CA ALA A 66 -2.47 2.08 18.22
C ALA A 66 -1.05 2.19 17.63
N ASN A 67 -0.38 1.06 17.36
CA ASN A 67 0.95 1.06 16.75
C ASN A 67 0.90 1.51 15.28
N SER A 68 -0.15 1.15 14.54
CA SER A 68 -0.35 1.61 13.16
C SER A 68 -0.83 3.06 13.10
N LEU A 69 -1.58 3.52 14.11
CA LEU A 69 -2.15 4.86 14.21
C LEU A 69 -1.09 5.96 14.07
N GLN A 70 0.09 5.77 14.69
CA GLN A 70 1.17 6.76 14.65
C GLN A 70 1.68 6.97 13.21
N TYR A 71 1.71 5.91 12.41
CA TYR A 71 2.13 5.94 11.01
C TYR A 71 1.01 6.37 10.08
N LEU A 72 -0.25 6.15 10.46
CA LEU A 72 -1.44 6.56 9.71
C LEU A 72 -1.97 7.94 10.14
N SER A 73 -1.32 8.60 11.08
CA SER A 73 -1.79 9.89 11.59
C SER A 73 -1.75 10.94 10.48
N GLY A 74 -2.91 11.50 10.14
CA GLY A 74 -3.05 12.45 9.04
C GLY A 74 -3.16 11.79 7.66
N ALA A 75 -3.18 10.45 7.59
CA ALA A 75 -3.39 9.73 6.36
C ALA A 75 -4.84 9.86 5.86
N GLN A 76 -4.95 9.91 4.54
CA GLN A 76 -6.20 9.87 3.81
C GLN A 76 -6.30 8.54 3.05
N ILE A 77 -7.36 7.80 3.29
CA ILE A 77 -7.66 6.54 2.61
C ILE A 77 -8.58 6.86 1.45
N ASP A 78 -8.13 6.58 0.24
CA ASP A 78 -8.87 6.72 -1.00
C ASP A 78 -9.03 5.37 -1.71
N TYR A 79 -10.05 5.27 -2.56
CA TYR A 79 -10.28 4.10 -3.38
C TYR A 79 -10.31 4.51 -4.85
N THR A 80 -9.40 3.92 -5.63
CA THR A 80 -9.30 4.17 -7.06
C THR A 80 -9.72 2.92 -7.82
N LYS A 81 -10.71 3.08 -8.70
CA LYS A 81 -11.15 2.08 -9.66
C LYS A 81 -10.70 2.50 -11.06
N SER A 82 -9.74 1.80 -11.63
CA SER A 82 -9.26 2.01 -12.99
C SER A 82 -9.57 0.79 -13.86
N THR A 83 -9.53 0.95 -15.19
CA THR A 83 -9.69 -0.17 -16.13
C THR A 83 -8.65 -1.27 -15.92
N PHE A 84 -7.47 -0.91 -15.40
CA PHE A 84 -6.37 -1.82 -15.11
C PHE A 84 -6.45 -2.49 -13.73
N GLY A 85 -7.41 -2.11 -12.89
CA GLY A 85 -7.56 -2.66 -11.55
C GLY A 85 -8.23 -1.70 -10.59
N GLU A 86 -8.73 -2.28 -9.50
CA GLU A 86 -9.28 -1.54 -8.38
C GLU A 86 -8.41 -1.74 -7.14
N GLY A 87 -8.23 -0.68 -6.35
CA GLY A 87 -7.35 -0.74 -5.20
C GLY A 87 -7.51 0.45 -4.25
N PHE A 88 -7.17 0.21 -2.99
CA PHE A 88 -7.13 1.24 -1.96
C PHE A 88 -5.77 1.91 -1.97
N THR A 89 -5.77 3.24 -1.96
CA THR A 89 -4.59 4.08 -1.93
C THR A 89 -4.59 4.90 -0.66
N VAL A 90 -3.52 4.81 0.12
CA VAL A 90 -3.35 5.61 1.34
C VAL A 90 -2.37 6.74 1.06
N ARG A 91 -2.82 7.98 1.20
CA ARG A 91 -2.00 9.19 1.07
C ARG A 91 -1.70 9.73 2.45
N ASN A 92 -0.44 9.67 2.86
CA ASN A 92 -0.01 10.22 4.14
C ASN A 92 0.96 11.39 3.92
N PRO A 93 0.63 12.64 4.32
CA PRO A 93 1.56 13.76 4.21
C PRO A 93 2.80 13.60 5.10
N ASN A 94 2.75 12.74 6.12
CA ASN A 94 3.89 12.39 6.97
C ASN A 94 4.73 11.26 6.39
N ALA A 95 4.25 10.55 5.35
CA ALA A 95 5.05 9.57 4.65
C ALA A 95 6.01 10.31 3.71
N VAL A 96 7.26 10.44 4.15
CA VAL A 96 8.35 10.91 3.32
C VAL A 96 8.64 9.80 2.30
N SER A 97 7.93 9.79 1.16
CA SER A 97 8.23 8.91 0.03
C SER A 97 9.66 9.20 -0.42
N THR A 98 10.60 8.38 0.05
CA THR A 98 11.99 8.43 -0.39
C THR A 98 12.15 7.45 -1.53
N CYS A 99 11.43 7.67 -2.63
CA CYS A 99 11.73 6.98 -3.88
C CYS A 99 12.65 7.88 -4.70
N GLY A 100 13.91 7.92 -4.28
CA GLY A 100 15.01 8.63 -4.94
C GLY A 100 15.68 7.80 -6.03
N CYS A 101 14.94 7.01 -6.81
CA CYS A 101 15.47 6.34 -8.00
C CYS A 101 14.63 6.71 -9.21
N GLY A 102 14.83 7.95 -9.66
CA GLY A 102 14.37 8.43 -10.95
C GLY A 102 15.06 7.67 -12.08
N HIS A 103 14.45 6.58 -12.55
CA HIS A 103 14.67 6.12 -13.91
C HIS A 103 13.33 5.88 -14.61
N SER A 104 12.74 6.99 -15.02
CA SER A 104 11.74 7.01 -16.07
C SER A 104 12.40 6.73 -17.44
N PHE A 105 11.60 6.19 -18.37
CA PHE A 105 11.76 6.10 -19.85
C PHE A 105 12.63 4.94 -20.40
N LYS A 106 12.30 4.19 -21.48
CA LYS A 106 11.26 4.24 -22.54
C LYS A 106 10.85 2.83 -22.97
N THR A 107 9.59 2.67 -23.36
CA THR A 107 9.11 1.59 -24.25
C THR A 107 9.62 1.77 -25.69
N ARG A 108 10.05 0.69 -26.36
CA ARG A 108 9.77 0.38 -27.78
C ARG A 108 10.28 -1.03 -28.12
N HIS A 109 9.34 -1.93 -28.40
CA HIS A 109 9.38 -2.87 -29.54
C HIS A 109 10.78 -3.28 -30.04
N ASP A 110 11.26 -4.48 -29.69
CA ASP A 110 11.89 -5.38 -30.67
C ASP A 110 12.04 -6.79 -30.10
N ALA A 111 11.70 -7.76 -30.93
CA ALA A 111 12.00 -9.16 -30.69
C ALA A 111 13.50 -9.41 -30.85
N GLY A 112 14.07 -10.30 -30.05
CA GLY A 112 15.27 -11.03 -30.46
C GLY A 112 16.48 -10.92 -29.54
N GLN A 113 17.04 -12.11 -29.30
CA GLN A 113 18.39 -12.45 -28.85
C GLN A 113 18.78 -12.13 -27.39
N ALA A 114 18.78 -13.20 -26.59
CA ALA A 114 19.68 -13.32 -25.46
C ALA A 114 21.12 -13.51 -25.99
N GLU A 115 22.03 -12.64 -25.58
CA GLU A 115 23.47 -12.88 -25.63
C GLU A 115 24.03 -12.73 -24.21
N PRO A 116 24.86 -13.67 -23.72
CA PRO A 116 25.53 -13.54 -22.44
C PRO A 116 26.67 -12.50 -22.52
N CYS A 117 26.80 -11.72 -21.45
CA CYS A 117 27.83 -10.72 -21.26
C CYS A 117 29.20 -11.38 -21.03
N ASP A 118 30.11 -11.20 -21.99
CA ASP A 118 31.55 -11.43 -21.86
C ASP A 118 32.20 -10.04 -21.79
N GLU A 119 32.84 -9.67 -20.68
CA GLU A 119 33.81 -8.57 -20.70
C GLU A 119 34.85 -8.65 -19.56
N ALA A 120 36.08 -8.96 -19.98
CA ALA A 120 37.36 -8.35 -19.60
C ALA A 120 37.55 -7.74 -18.19
N THR A 121 38.43 -8.37 -17.39
CA THR A 121 39.20 -7.66 -16.36
C THR A 121 40.59 -7.34 -16.89
N ALA A 122 40.82 -6.07 -17.18
CA ALA A 122 42.12 -5.48 -17.47
C ALA A 122 42.90 -5.22 -16.17
N GLN A 123 44.17 -5.64 -16.17
CA GLN A 123 45.34 -4.94 -15.60
C GLN A 123 45.37 -4.64 -14.10
N THR A 124 46.20 -5.40 -13.37
CA THR A 124 47.04 -4.85 -12.29
C THR A 124 48.47 -5.39 -12.38
N GLN A 125 49.38 -4.45 -12.57
CA GLN A 125 50.84 -4.53 -12.60
C GLN A 125 51.40 -4.37 -11.17
N THR A 126 52.34 -5.24 -10.76
CA THR A 126 53.39 -5.03 -9.71
C THR A 126 54.02 -6.40 -9.36
N THR A 127 55.25 -6.70 -9.80
CA THR A 127 56.51 -6.61 -9.01
C THR A 127 56.35 -7.33 -7.66
N GLN A 128 56.99 -8.47 -7.38
CA GLN A 128 58.40 -8.83 -7.54
C GLN A 128 58.53 -10.36 -7.47
#